data_AF-A0A372NU77-F1
#
_entry.id   AF-A0A372NU77-F1
#
_cell.length_a   1.000
_cell.length_b   1.000
_cell.length_c   1.000
_cell.angle_alpha   90.00
_cell.angle_beta   90.00
_cell.angle_gamma   90.00
#
_symmetry.space_group_name_H-M   'P 1'
#
loop_
_entity.id
_entity.type
_entity.pdbx_description
1 polymer ?
#
loop_
_entity_poly.entity_id
_entity_poly.type
_entity_poly.pdbx_seq_one_letter_code
_entity_poly.pdbx_strand_id
1 'polypeptide(L)'
;MLAAFNLTASAQWYKLDFKKHVRYPQVAAAKYNALKREMATYPLPTTKKIAPVPPMISQLELEAGERIIMRAAQHFMRFRQYGEASYRFSELAQLYAKANRLSEAKWYYLQSNNISRQQNDYPHTISNLICLALIKADLGDLSQAHQDLTEARDMARSTGRAQDLKLCEEKLKFIQTNKTWLPKSELRYADAAEVTAKSK
;
A
#
# COMPACT_ATOMS: atom_id res chain seq x y z
N MET A 1 43.94 43.83 60.89
CA MET A 1 44.24 44.95 59.96
C MET A 1 44.70 44.36 58.65
N LEU A 2 44.05 44.77 57.56
CA LEU A 2 44.36 44.39 56.18
C LEU A 2 45.77 44.86 55.77
N ALA A 3 46.48 44.02 55.02
CA ALA A 3 47.59 44.45 54.18
C ALA A 3 47.34 43.95 52.75
N ALA A 4 47.21 44.90 51.82
CA ALA A 4 47.18 44.63 50.39
C ALA A 4 48.59 44.87 49.82
N PHE A 5 49.09 43.93 49.03
CA PHE A 5 50.26 44.14 48.17
C PHE A 5 49.92 43.65 46.76
N ASN A 6 49.89 44.58 45.80
CA ASN A 6 49.80 44.29 44.38
C ASN A 6 51.21 44.11 43.81
N LEU A 7 51.52 42.93 43.28
CA LEU A 7 52.76 42.70 42.53
C LEU A 7 52.48 42.89 41.03
N THR A 8 52.92 44.01 40.48
CA THR A 8 53.04 44.23 39.03
C THR A 8 54.32 43.57 38.53
N ALA A 9 54.22 42.38 37.96
CA ALA A 9 55.37 41.71 37.34
C ALA A 9 55.40 42.05 35.84
N SER A 10 56.16 43.10 35.48
CA SER A 10 56.48 43.39 34.07
C SER A 10 57.45 42.32 33.54
N ALA A 11 56.89 41.30 32.92
CA ALA A 11 57.61 40.24 32.24
C ALA A 11 58.31 40.77 30.97
N GLN A 12 59.56 41.21 31.09
CA GLN A 12 60.43 41.57 29.96
C GLN A 12 60.98 40.31 29.25
N TRP A 13 60.15 39.63 28.44
CA TRP A 13 60.51 38.37 27.76
C TRP A 13 61.10 38.53 26.36
N TYR A 14 61.41 39.77 25.93
CA TYR A 14 61.82 40.05 24.56
C TYR A 14 63.34 39.90 24.29
N LYS A 15 64.14 39.42 25.25
CA LYS A 15 65.60 39.26 25.09
C LYS A 15 66.12 37.81 25.12
N LEU A 16 65.24 36.80 25.17
CA LEU A 16 65.64 35.40 25.04
C LEU A 16 65.51 34.95 23.58
N ASP A 17 66.64 34.80 22.91
CA ASP A 17 66.70 34.31 21.53
C ASP A 17 66.56 32.78 21.51
N PHE A 18 65.32 32.29 21.47
CA PHE A 18 64.97 30.86 21.45
C PHE A 18 65.37 30.12 20.16
N LYS A 19 66.17 30.75 19.28
CA LYS A 19 66.54 30.24 17.95
C LYS A 19 67.60 29.12 17.98
N LYS A 20 68.20 28.81 19.14
CA LYS A 20 69.32 27.84 19.22
C LYS A 20 68.99 26.50 19.92
N HIS A 21 67.72 26.18 20.14
CA HIS A 21 67.35 24.90 20.76
C HIS A 21 67.02 23.85 19.70
N VAL A 22 67.78 22.75 19.67
CA VAL A 22 67.50 21.59 18.82
C VAL A 22 66.18 20.95 19.29
N ARG A 23 65.13 21.03 18.46
CA ARG A 23 63.85 20.37 18.76
C ARG A 23 63.96 18.88 18.45
N TYR A 24 63.79 18.02 19.45
CA TYR A 24 63.64 16.59 19.22
C TYR A 24 62.38 16.31 18.39
N PRO A 25 62.42 15.35 17.45
CA PRO A 25 61.24 15.01 16.66
C PRO A 25 60.14 14.47 17.57
N GLN A 26 58.91 14.92 17.34
CA GLN A 26 57.75 14.38 18.05
C GLN A 26 57.59 12.90 17.69
N VAL A 27 57.60 12.02 18.70
CA VAL A 27 57.29 10.60 18.51
C VAL A 27 55.83 10.49 18.06
N ALA A 28 55.61 9.91 16.88
CA ALA A 28 54.29 9.78 16.30
C ALA A 28 53.37 8.97 17.24
N ALA A 29 52.20 9.52 17.56
CA ALA A 29 51.19 8.80 18.34
C ALA A 29 50.75 7.55 17.56
N ALA A 30 50.98 6.37 18.12
CA ALA A 30 50.56 5.11 17.52
C ALA A 30 49.02 5.06 17.44
N LYS A 31 48.48 4.92 16.23
CA LYS A 31 47.02 4.79 16.02
C LYS A 31 46.54 3.46 16.59
N TYR A 32 45.90 3.50 17.75
CA TYR A 32 45.34 2.30 18.40
C TYR A 32 44.00 1.92 17.75
N ASN A 33 44.03 0.96 16.83
CA ASN A 33 42.85 0.52 16.07
C ASN A 33 42.07 -0.64 16.75
N ALA A 34 42.06 -0.73 18.08
CA ALA A 34 41.44 -1.85 18.80
C ALA A 34 39.94 -1.98 18.49
N LEU A 35 39.22 -0.86 18.50
CA LEU A 35 37.77 -0.83 18.20
C LEU A 35 37.45 -1.40 16.82
N LYS A 36 38.30 -1.14 15.82
CA LYS A 36 38.14 -1.69 14.46
C LYS A 36 38.42 -3.19 14.40
N ARG A 37 39.30 -3.72 15.26
CA ARG A 37 39.56 -5.15 15.38
C ARG A 37 38.41 -5.86 16.09
N GLU A 38 37.86 -5.27 17.14
CA GLU A 38 36.70 -5.83 17.85
C GLU A 38 35.44 -5.85 17.00
N MET A 39 35.20 -4.83 16.17
CA MET A 39 34.09 -4.84 15.23
C MET A 39 34.24 -5.86 14.09
N ALA A 40 35.47 -6.33 13.80
CA ALA A 40 35.70 -7.35 12.78
C ALA A 40 35.43 -8.78 13.30
N THR A 41 35.52 -9.00 14.62
CA THR A 41 35.32 -10.31 15.25
C THR A 41 33.86 -10.69 15.45
N TYR A 42 32.93 -9.72 15.42
CA TYR A 42 31.49 -9.99 15.52
C TYR A 42 30.83 -9.76 14.16
N PRO A 43 30.37 -10.81 13.46
CA PRO A 43 29.55 -10.62 12.28
C PRO A 43 28.28 -9.87 12.70
N LEU A 44 28.11 -8.64 12.21
CA LEU A 44 26.89 -7.88 12.41
C LEU A 44 25.73 -8.73 11.86
N PRO A 45 24.69 -9.05 12.66
CA PRO A 45 23.54 -9.75 12.15
C PRO A 45 22.91 -8.88 11.06
N THR A 46 23.00 -9.30 9.80
CA THR A 46 22.26 -8.66 8.71
C THR A 46 20.79 -8.83 9.01
N THR A 47 20.16 -7.78 9.56
CA THR A 47 18.72 -7.74 9.77
C THR A 47 18.08 -7.80 8.39
N LYS A 48 17.63 -8.99 7.97
CA LYS A 48 16.80 -9.13 6.78
C LYS A 48 15.59 -8.23 7.00
N LYS A 49 15.46 -7.19 6.17
CA LYS A 49 14.30 -6.29 6.23
C LYS A 49 13.06 -7.15 5.97
N ILE A 50 12.25 -7.38 7.00
CA ILE A 50 10.96 -8.04 6.85
C ILE A 50 10.11 -7.09 6.01
N ALA A 51 9.55 -7.58 4.91
CA ALA A 51 8.64 -6.78 4.10
C ALA A 51 7.44 -6.37 4.98
N PRO A 52 7.00 -5.09 4.93
CA PRO A 52 5.84 -4.66 5.69
C PRO A 52 4.64 -5.53 5.30
N VAL A 53 4.05 -6.21 6.28
CA VAL A 53 2.78 -6.92 6.07
C VAL A 53 1.72 -5.84 5.82
N PRO A 54 0.94 -5.91 4.73
CA PRO A 54 -0.12 -4.95 4.49
C PRO A 54 -1.08 -4.97 5.69
N PRO A 55 -1.49 -3.81 6.22
CA PRO A 55 -2.41 -3.77 7.35
C PRO A 55 -3.70 -4.47 6.94
N MET A 56 -4.08 -5.50 7.70
CA MET A 56 -5.38 -6.12 7.57
C MET A 56 -6.42 -5.10 8.04
N ILE A 57 -7.45 -4.84 7.21
CA ILE A 57 -8.52 -3.92 7.57
C ILE A 57 -9.19 -4.46 8.84
N SER A 58 -9.23 -3.65 9.89
CA SER A 58 -9.94 -4.05 11.11
C SER A 58 -11.45 -4.08 10.84
N GLN A 59 -12.18 -4.97 11.52
CA GLN A 59 -13.62 -5.10 11.35
C GLN A 59 -14.35 -3.76 11.59
N LEU A 60 -13.89 -2.97 12.57
CA LEU A 60 -14.47 -1.68 12.89
C LEU A 60 -14.26 -0.65 11.78
N GLU A 61 -13.07 -0.62 11.16
CA GLU A 61 -12.80 0.25 10.01
C GLU A 61 -13.64 -0.14 8.80
N LEU A 62 -13.82 -1.45 8.58
CA LEU A 62 -14.68 -1.97 7.52
C LEU A 62 -16.13 -1.51 7.70
N GLU A 63 -16.69 -1.70 8.90
CA GLU A 63 -18.07 -1.30 9.22
C GLU A 63 -18.27 0.22 9.17
N ALA A 64 -17.29 0.99 9.63
CA ALA A 64 -17.31 2.44 9.53
C ALA A 64 -17.31 2.90 8.06
N GLY A 65 -16.40 2.35 7.24
CA GLY A 65 -16.32 2.65 5.81
C GLY A 65 -17.58 2.26 5.05
N GLU A 66 -18.06 1.04 5.28
CA GLU A 66 -19.30 0.51 4.69
C GLU A 66 -20.48 1.46 4.94
N ARG A 67 -20.69 1.84 6.20
CA ARG A 67 -21.81 2.70 6.60
C ARG A 67 -21.73 4.09 5.96
N ILE A 68 -20.54 4.66 5.85
CA ILE A 68 -20.33 5.98 5.21
C ILE A 68 -20.66 5.89 3.72
N ILE A 69 -20.08 4.92 3.01
CA ILE A 69 -20.26 4.75 1.57
C ILE A 69 -21.72 4.38 1.25
N MET A 70 -22.32 3.47 2.02
CA MET A 70 -23.71 3.03 1.84
C MET A 70 -24.69 4.18 2.06
N ARG A 71 -24.49 5.01 3.08
CA ARG A 71 -25.32 6.19 3.32
C ARG A 71 -25.24 7.18 2.14
N ALA A 72 -24.05 7.37 1.57
CA ALA A 72 -23.87 8.20 0.38
C ALA A 72 -24.57 7.58 -0.84
N ALA A 73 -24.40 6.28 -1.09
CA ALA A 73 -25.07 5.56 -2.17
C ALA A 73 -26.60 5.71 -2.09
N GLN A 74 -27.18 5.50 -0.90
CA GLN A 74 -28.61 5.66 -0.65
C GLN A 74 -29.09 7.09 -0.90
N HIS A 75 -28.31 8.08 -0.47
CA HIS A 75 -28.60 9.49 -0.75
C HIS A 75 -28.67 9.74 -2.27
N PHE A 76 -27.65 9.34 -3.02
CA PHE A 76 -27.62 9.53 -4.48
C PHE A 76 -28.76 8.79 -5.19
N MET A 77 -29.07 7.56 -4.76
CA MET A 77 -30.20 6.79 -5.28
C MET A 77 -31.55 7.50 -5.02
N ARG A 78 -31.74 8.05 -3.82
CA ARG A 78 -32.95 8.80 -3.46
C ARG A 78 -33.13 10.06 -4.32
N PHE A 79 -32.05 10.75 -4.63
CA PHE A 79 -32.06 11.97 -5.44
C PHE A 79 -31.86 11.71 -6.94
N ARG A 80 -31.95 10.46 -7.39
CA ARG A 80 -31.82 10.04 -8.80
C ARG A 80 -30.48 10.43 -9.45
N GLN A 81 -29.44 10.60 -8.63
CA GLN A 81 -28.07 10.85 -9.09
C GLN A 81 -27.37 9.52 -9.32
N TYR A 82 -27.79 8.81 -10.36
CA TYR A 82 -27.39 7.43 -10.60
C TYR A 82 -25.90 7.27 -10.95
N GLY A 83 -25.29 8.24 -11.65
CA GLY A 83 -23.85 8.24 -11.90
C GLY A 83 -23.05 8.18 -10.60
N GLU A 84 -23.29 9.13 -9.69
CA GLU A 84 -22.64 9.17 -8.37
C GLU A 84 -22.92 7.91 -7.53
N ALA A 85 -24.16 7.41 -7.57
CA ALA A 85 -24.50 6.15 -6.89
C ALA A 85 -23.66 4.98 -7.42
N SER A 86 -23.45 4.91 -8.74
CA SER A 86 -22.61 3.88 -9.37
C SER A 86 -21.19 3.90 -8.81
N TYR A 87 -20.58 5.08 -8.67
CA TYR A 87 -19.25 5.22 -8.08
C TYR A 87 -19.21 4.76 -6.62
N ARG A 88 -20.24 5.07 -5.82
CA ARG A 88 -20.32 4.57 -4.44
C ARG A 88 -20.44 3.06 -4.35
N PHE A 89 -21.16 2.41 -5.25
CA PHE A 89 -21.19 0.95 -5.28
C PHE A 89 -19.84 0.33 -5.67
N SER A 90 -19.11 0.92 -6.62
CA SER A 90 -17.75 0.44 -6.94
C SER A 90 -16.76 0.67 -5.79
N GLU A 91 -16.88 1.79 -5.07
CA GLU A 91 -16.05 2.10 -3.90
C GLU A 91 -16.30 1.07 -2.79
N LEU A 92 -17.57 0.74 -2.55
CA LEU A 92 -17.97 -0.30 -1.61
C LEU A 92 -17.42 -1.68 -2.02
N ALA A 93 -17.48 -2.01 -3.31
CA ALA A 93 -16.91 -3.24 -3.83
C ALA A 93 -15.39 -3.33 -3.61
N GLN A 94 -14.66 -2.22 -3.81
CA GLN A 94 -13.23 -2.14 -3.51
C GLN A 94 -12.94 -2.34 -2.02
N LEU A 95 -13.76 -1.77 -1.13
CA LEU A 95 -13.63 -1.95 0.31
C LEU A 95 -13.76 -3.43 0.69
N TYR A 96 -14.76 -4.14 0.16
CA TYR A 96 -14.93 -5.57 0.41
C TYR A 96 -13.83 -6.43 -0.21
N ALA A 97 -13.34 -6.09 -1.40
CA ALA A 97 -12.22 -6.79 -2.01
C ALA A 97 -10.95 -6.70 -1.16
N LYS A 98 -10.67 -5.52 -0.57
CA LYS A 98 -9.55 -5.33 0.36
C LYS A 98 -9.73 -6.13 1.66
N ALA A 99 -10.96 -6.33 2.11
CA ALA A 99 -11.31 -7.18 3.25
C ALA A 99 -11.42 -8.68 2.89
N ASN A 100 -11.07 -9.09 1.66
CA ASN A 100 -11.20 -10.46 1.16
C ASN A 100 -12.64 -11.04 1.21
N ARG A 101 -13.66 -10.17 1.19
CA ARG A 101 -15.10 -10.50 1.07
C ARG A 101 -15.50 -10.46 -0.41
N LEU A 102 -15.02 -11.45 -1.17
CA LEU A 102 -15.06 -11.44 -2.64
C LEU A 102 -16.48 -11.56 -3.22
N SER A 103 -17.33 -12.40 -2.63
CA SER A 103 -18.74 -12.53 -3.05
C SER A 103 -19.53 -11.22 -2.97
N GLU A 104 -19.31 -10.44 -1.90
CA GLU A 104 -19.97 -9.14 -1.73
C GLU A 104 -19.41 -8.10 -2.70
N ALA A 105 -18.08 -8.07 -2.85
CA ALA A 105 -17.44 -7.22 -3.85
C ALA A 105 -18.00 -7.51 -5.27
N LYS A 106 -18.14 -8.79 -5.65
CA LYS A 106 -18.76 -9.22 -6.91
C LYS A 106 -20.18 -8.65 -7.06
N TRP A 107 -21.01 -8.75 -6.03
CA TRP A 107 -22.39 -8.23 -6.05
C TRP A 107 -22.43 -6.71 -6.29
N TYR A 108 -21.61 -5.95 -5.58
CA TYR A 108 -21.59 -4.49 -5.72
C TYR A 108 -21.00 -4.00 -7.05
N TYR A 109 -20.01 -4.70 -7.61
CA TYR A 109 -19.53 -4.41 -8.96
C TYR A 109 -20.60 -4.68 -10.02
N LEU A 110 -21.39 -5.76 -9.90
CA LEU A 110 -22.51 -6.03 -10.79
C LEU A 110 -23.57 -4.92 -10.71
N GLN A 111 -23.89 -4.46 -9.49
CA GLN A 111 -24.82 -3.36 -9.28
C GLN A 111 -24.32 -2.05 -9.91
N SER A 112 -23.03 -1.73 -9.71
CA SER A 112 -22.40 -0.56 -10.34
C SER A 112 -22.36 -0.67 -11.87
N ASN A 113 -22.09 -1.85 -12.42
CA ASN A 113 -22.13 -2.07 -13.86
C ASN A 113 -23.52 -1.85 -14.46
N ASN A 114 -24.58 -2.30 -13.78
CA ASN A 114 -25.94 -2.08 -14.25
C ASN A 114 -26.24 -0.58 -14.34
N ILE A 115 -25.91 0.18 -13.30
CA ILE A 115 -26.18 1.62 -13.25
C ILE A 115 -25.31 2.39 -14.26
N SER A 116 -23.99 2.16 -14.29
CA SER A 116 -23.08 2.85 -15.22
C SER A 116 -23.46 2.63 -16.69
N ARG A 117 -23.92 1.43 -17.07
CA ARG A 117 -24.44 1.17 -18.41
C ARG A 117 -25.68 1.98 -18.72
N GLN A 118 -26.63 2.09 -17.79
CA GLN A 118 -27.82 2.94 -17.96
C GLN A 118 -27.46 4.43 -18.11
N GLN A 119 -26.34 4.85 -17.52
CA GLN A 119 -25.83 6.23 -17.63
C GLN A 119 -24.89 6.43 -18.84
N ASN A 120 -24.60 5.39 -19.63
CA ASN A 120 -23.59 5.40 -20.70
C ASN A 120 -22.18 5.83 -20.23
N ASP A 121 -21.84 5.53 -18.97
CA ASP A 121 -20.53 5.83 -18.40
C ASP A 121 -19.54 4.69 -18.72
N TYR A 122 -19.08 4.69 -19.98
CA TYR A 122 -18.12 3.70 -20.47
C TYR A 122 -16.82 3.60 -19.66
N PRO A 123 -16.12 4.70 -19.28
CA PRO A 123 -14.90 4.56 -18.49
C PRO A 123 -15.16 3.84 -17.16
N HIS A 124 -16.28 4.15 -16.50
CA HIS A 124 -16.63 3.49 -15.24
C HIS A 124 -17.00 2.02 -15.43
N THR A 125 -17.82 1.71 -16.44
CA THR A 125 -18.18 0.32 -16.76
C THR A 125 -16.95 -0.53 -17.10
N ILE A 126 -16.01 -0.01 -17.89
CA ILE A 126 -14.78 -0.73 -18.23
C ILE A 126 -13.95 -1.02 -16.98
N SER A 127 -13.72 -0.01 -16.14
CA SER A 127 -12.98 -0.17 -14.87
C SER A 127 -13.63 -1.24 -13.97
N ASN A 128 -14.95 -1.18 -13.83
CA ASN A 128 -15.70 -2.14 -13.03
C ASN A 128 -15.64 -3.56 -13.60
N LEU A 129 -15.74 -3.75 -14.92
CA LEU A 129 -15.60 -5.06 -15.57
C LEU A 129 -14.21 -5.65 -15.33
N ILE A 130 -13.15 -4.85 -15.40
CA ILE A 130 -11.79 -5.31 -15.11
C ILE A 130 -11.69 -5.77 -13.65
N CYS A 131 -12.18 -4.98 -12.69
CA CYS A 131 -12.15 -5.36 -11.28
C CYS A 131 -13.02 -6.59 -10.98
N LEU A 132 -14.18 -6.68 -11.60
CA LEU A 132 -15.09 -7.82 -11.49
C LEU A 132 -14.45 -9.11 -12.01
N ALA A 133 -13.75 -9.04 -13.15
CA ALA A 133 -13.03 -10.16 -13.71
C ALA A 133 -11.94 -10.68 -12.76
N LEU A 134 -11.19 -9.77 -12.13
CA LEU A 134 -10.17 -10.16 -11.15
C LEU A 134 -10.77 -10.83 -9.92
N ILE A 135 -11.92 -10.34 -9.44
CA ILE A 135 -12.64 -10.97 -8.32
C ILE A 135 -13.19 -12.35 -8.71
N LYS A 136 -13.77 -12.49 -9.90
CA LYS A 136 -14.24 -13.78 -10.41
C LYS A 136 -13.09 -14.76 -10.57
N ALA A 137 -11.94 -14.31 -11.07
CA ALA A 137 -10.74 -15.13 -11.13
C ALA A 137 -10.31 -15.56 -9.72
N ASP A 138 -10.23 -14.63 -8.76
CA ASP A 138 -9.93 -14.92 -7.34
C ASP A 138 -10.90 -15.94 -6.70
N LEU A 139 -12.15 -15.98 -7.14
CA LEU A 139 -13.15 -16.99 -6.74
C LEU A 139 -13.02 -18.33 -7.47
N GLY A 140 -12.19 -18.42 -8.51
CA GLY A 140 -11.99 -19.62 -9.34
C GLY A 140 -12.80 -19.63 -10.66
N ASP A 141 -13.64 -18.61 -10.90
CA ASP A 141 -14.49 -18.50 -12.09
C ASP A 141 -13.74 -17.89 -13.29
N LEU A 142 -12.68 -18.55 -13.77
CA LEU A 142 -11.83 -18.03 -14.86
C LEU A 142 -12.57 -17.79 -16.19
N SER A 143 -13.57 -18.63 -16.49
CA SER A 143 -14.38 -18.48 -17.72
C SER A 143 -15.17 -17.16 -17.71
N GLN A 144 -15.84 -16.85 -16.61
CA GLN A 144 -16.58 -15.60 -16.47
C GLN A 144 -15.64 -14.39 -16.40
N ALA A 145 -14.48 -14.53 -15.75
CA ALA A 145 -13.46 -13.49 -15.73
C ALA A 145 -12.96 -13.15 -17.14
N HIS A 146 -12.74 -14.17 -17.98
CA HIS A 146 -12.37 -13.97 -19.37
C HIS A 146 -13.44 -13.23 -20.17
N GLN A 147 -14.71 -13.60 -20.00
CA GLN A 147 -15.84 -12.95 -20.67
C GLN A 147 -15.92 -11.46 -20.32
N ASP A 148 -15.86 -11.13 -19.03
CA ASP A 148 -15.90 -9.73 -18.56
C ASP A 148 -14.74 -8.89 -19.14
N LEU A 149 -13.52 -9.44 -19.19
CA LEU A 149 -12.38 -8.72 -19.77
C LEU A 149 -12.47 -8.57 -21.29
N THR A 150 -13.01 -9.58 -22.00
CA THR A 150 -13.24 -9.45 -23.44
C THR A 150 -14.27 -8.38 -23.73
N GLU A 151 -15.34 -8.31 -22.94
CA GLU A 151 -16.34 -7.26 -23.05
C GLU A 151 -15.74 -5.88 -22.78
N ALA A 152 -14.96 -5.74 -21.70
CA ALA A 152 -14.28 -4.49 -21.36
C ALA A 152 -13.34 -4.03 -22.49
N ARG A 153 -12.59 -4.96 -23.09
CA ARG A 153 -11.69 -4.68 -24.22
C ARG A 153 -12.46 -4.20 -25.45
N ASP A 154 -13.57 -4.87 -25.77
CA ASP A 154 -14.37 -4.54 -26.96
C ASP A 154 -15.07 -3.18 -26.78
N MET A 155 -15.50 -2.85 -25.56
CA MET A 155 -16.02 -1.53 -25.18
C MET A 155 -14.92 -0.45 -25.21
N ALA A 156 -13.71 -0.74 -24.75
CA ALA A 156 -12.58 0.19 -24.85
C ALA A 156 -12.20 0.47 -26.32
N ARG A 157 -12.28 -0.56 -27.18
CA ARG A 157 -12.04 -0.42 -28.62
C ARG A 157 -13.11 0.45 -29.29
N SER A 158 -14.39 0.22 -29.00
CA SER A 158 -15.48 0.99 -29.62
C SER A 158 -15.49 2.46 -29.19
N THR A 159 -15.05 2.75 -27.97
CA THR A 159 -14.96 4.11 -27.41
C THR A 159 -13.64 4.83 -27.69
N GLY A 160 -12.68 4.18 -28.36
CA GLY A 160 -11.37 4.77 -28.70
C GLY A 160 -10.42 4.93 -27.50
N ARG A 161 -10.63 4.18 -26.41
CA ARG A 161 -9.89 4.32 -25.15
C ARG A 161 -8.65 3.43 -25.14
N ALA A 162 -7.58 3.93 -25.75
CA ALA A 162 -6.34 3.17 -25.95
C ALA A 162 -5.64 2.73 -24.63
N GLN A 163 -5.74 3.53 -23.57
CA GLN A 163 -5.15 3.18 -22.26
C GLN A 163 -5.87 1.97 -21.63
N ASP A 164 -7.20 2.01 -21.60
CA ASP A 164 -8.01 0.93 -21.03
C ASP A 164 -7.91 -0.34 -21.86
N LEU A 165 -7.78 -0.23 -23.18
CA LEU A 165 -7.55 -1.36 -24.07
C LEU A 165 -6.25 -2.09 -23.71
N LYS A 166 -5.14 -1.34 -23.55
CA LYS A 166 -3.86 -1.92 -23.14
C LYS A 166 -3.98 -2.61 -21.79
N LEU A 167 -4.65 -1.97 -20.84
CA LEU A 167 -4.85 -2.53 -19.51
C LEU A 167 -5.69 -3.82 -19.55
N CYS A 168 -6.75 -3.87 -20.37
CA CYS A 168 -7.53 -5.10 -20.57
C CYS A 168 -6.67 -6.24 -21.17
N GLU A 169 -5.82 -5.93 -22.16
CA GLU A 169 -4.92 -6.92 -22.75
C GLU A 169 -3.88 -7.44 -21.76
N GLU A 170 -3.33 -6.56 -20.91
CA GLU A 170 -2.41 -6.95 -19.83
C GLU A 170 -3.10 -7.89 -18.84
N LYS A 171 -4.33 -7.57 -18.41
CA LYS A 171 -5.08 -8.42 -17.48
C LYS A 171 -5.50 -9.75 -18.12
N LEU A 172 -5.86 -9.77 -19.40
CA LEU A 172 -6.16 -11.01 -20.13
C LEU A 172 -4.94 -11.93 -20.18
N LYS A 173 -3.76 -11.38 -20.52
CA LYS A 173 -2.51 -12.14 -20.51
C LYS A 173 -2.20 -12.68 -19.12
N PHE A 174 -2.36 -11.84 -18.08
CA PHE A 174 -2.14 -12.23 -16.70
C PHE A 174 -2.97 -13.45 -16.28
N ILE A 175 -4.27 -13.47 -16.60
CA ILE A 175 -5.15 -14.61 -16.30
C ILE A 175 -4.74 -15.86 -17.10
N GLN A 176 -4.34 -15.72 -18.37
CA GLN A 176 -3.91 -16.85 -19.20
C GLN A 176 -2.59 -17.49 -18.72
N THR A 177 -1.61 -16.67 -18.31
CA THR A 177 -0.34 -17.18 -17.79
C THR A 177 -0.49 -17.89 -16.45
N ASN A 178 -1.39 -17.43 -15.59
CA ASN A 178 -1.64 -18.04 -14.28
C ASN A 178 -2.61 -19.23 -14.39
N LYS A 179 -2.22 -20.24 -15.17
CA LYS A 179 -3.02 -21.46 -15.42
C LYS A 179 -3.37 -22.22 -14.13
N THR A 180 -2.57 -22.11 -13.08
CA THR A 180 -2.87 -22.65 -11.74
C THR A 180 -3.42 -21.54 -10.84
N TRP A 181 -4.66 -21.13 -11.08
CA TRP A 181 -5.33 -20.17 -10.22
C TRP A 181 -5.90 -20.90 -9.00
N LEU A 182 -5.28 -20.68 -7.83
CA LEU A 182 -5.81 -21.18 -6.56
C LEU A 182 -6.89 -20.22 -6.09
N PRO A 183 -8.15 -20.68 -5.91
CA PRO A 183 -9.21 -19.82 -5.41
C PRO A 183 -8.84 -19.35 -4.00
N LYS A 184 -9.04 -18.06 -3.73
CA LYS A 184 -8.84 -17.52 -2.39
C LYS A 184 -9.94 -18.07 -1.49
N SER A 185 -9.55 -18.50 -0.29
CA SER A 185 -10.52 -18.81 0.76
C SER A 185 -11.20 -17.49 1.17
N GLU A 186 -12.44 -17.29 0.75
CA GLU A 186 -13.24 -16.14 1.19
C GLU A 186 -13.94 -16.46 2.51
N LEU A 187 -14.10 -15.45 3.36
CA LEU A 187 -14.93 -15.52 4.56
C LEU A 187 -16.39 -15.34 4.13
N ARG A 188 -17.14 -16.45 4.02
CA ARG A 188 -18.58 -16.43 3.71
C ARG A 188 -19.40 -16.18 4.97
N TYR A 189 -19.67 -14.91 5.27
CA TYR A 189 -20.47 -14.56 6.44
C TYR A 189 -21.93 -15.05 6.35
N ALA A 190 -22.49 -15.15 5.14
CA ALA A 190 -23.85 -15.69 4.95
C ALA A 190 -23.95 -17.16 5.38
N ASP A 191 -22.97 -18.00 5.03
CA ASP A 191 -22.94 -19.42 5.42
C ASP A 191 -22.69 -19.58 6.93
N ALA A 192 -21.85 -18.72 7.53
CA ALA A 192 -21.58 -18.75 8.96
C ALA A 192 -22.81 -18.41 9.82
N ALA A 193 -23.68 -17.51 9.36
CA ALA A 193 -24.93 -17.19 10.05
C ALA A 193 -25.93 -18.37 10.00
N GLU A 194 -26.04 -19.07 8.88
CA GLU A 194 -26.95 -20.21 8.74
C GLU A 194 -26.56 -21.43 9.59
N VAL A 195 -25.27 -21.66 9.83
CA VAL A 195 -24.79 -22.79 10.66
C VAL A 195 -25.31 -22.67 12.10
N THR A 196 -25.46 -21.45 12.62
CA THR A 196 -25.99 -21.23 13.98
C THR A 196 -27.51 -21.38 14.08
N ALA A 197 -28.23 -21.25 12.97
CA ALA A 197 -29.68 -21.32 12.94
C ALA A 197 -30.22 -22.76 12.85
N LYS A 198 -29.41 -23.74 12.38
CA LYS A 198 -29.82 -25.14 12.23
C LYS A 198 -29.50 -26.04 13.44
N SER A 199 -28.99 -25.48 14.53
CA SER A 199 -28.73 -26.21 15.78
C SER A 199 -29.73 -25.83 16.89
N LYS A 200 -31.03 -26.04 16.65
CA LYS A 200 -32.07 -26.03 17.69
C LYS A 200 -33.17 -27.01 17.37
#